data_AF-A0A2D6LHN2-F1
#
_entry.id   AF-A0A2D6LHN2-F1
#
_cell.length_a   1.000
_cell.length_b   1.000
_cell.length_c   1.000
_cell.angle_alpha   90.00
_cell.angle_beta   90.00
_cell.angle_gamma   90.00
#
_symmetry.space_group_name_H-M   'P 1'
#
loop_
_entity.id
_entity.type
_entity.pdbx_description
1 polymer ?
#
loop_
_entity_poly.entity_id
_entity_poly.type
_entity_poly.pdbx_seq_one_letter_code
_entity_poly.pdbx_strand_id
1 'polypeptide(L)'
;MEQSLKTAHVSLLKVIVKSFSPMDNMAVLGIFYESNKSKQITRTTKLGDANVLALQLMNELIISEKNNVLEFDGESLIDVEVVVENEQKTRAMLIDFFRTLHSKAQKIKNNKSSSGYLDLIRNLQRTELRLYDQQD
;
A
#
# COMPACT_ATOMS: atom_id res chain seq x y z
N MET A 1 24.60 -7.95 -28.61
CA MET A 1 23.22 -8.36 -28.31
C MET A 1 22.64 -7.26 -27.43
N GLU A 2 21.73 -6.45 -27.95
CA GLU A 2 20.95 -5.54 -27.11
C GLU A 2 20.00 -6.39 -26.26
N GLN A 3 20.26 -6.48 -24.96
CA GLN A 3 19.28 -7.01 -24.02
C GLN A 3 18.11 -6.02 -24.01
N SER A 4 16.97 -6.41 -24.60
CA SER A 4 15.77 -5.59 -24.49
C SER A 4 15.34 -5.60 -23.01
N LEU A 5 15.48 -4.47 -22.33
CA LEU A 5 14.99 -4.31 -20.96
C LEU A 5 13.48 -4.59 -20.94
N LYS A 6 13.06 -5.60 -20.17
CA LYS A 6 11.64 -5.92 -20.00
C LYS A 6 11.09 -4.95 -18.96
N THR A 7 10.19 -4.07 -19.36
CA THR A 7 9.51 -3.15 -18.45
C THR A 7 8.17 -3.75 -18.01
N ALA A 8 7.92 -3.79 -16.70
CA ALA A 8 6.64 -4.17 -16.11
C ALA A 8 5.93 -2.95 -15.54
N HIS A 9 4.65 -2.80 -15.85
CA HIS A 9 3.81 -1.72 -15.34
C HIS A 9 2.98 -2.20 -14.16
N VAL A 10 2.90 -1.39 -13.10
CA VAL A 10 2.11 -1.69 -11.90
C VAL A 10 1.17 -0.55 -11.58
N SER A 11 -0.11 -0.87 -11.44
CA SER A 11 -1.16 0.08 -11.06
C SER A 11 -1.67 -0.28 -9.67
N LEU A 12 -1.49 0.61 -8.69
CA LEU A 12 -2.12 0.43 -7.39
C LEU A 12 -3.63 0.68 -7.52
N LEU A 13 -4.45 -0.28 -7.12
CA LEU A 13 -5.91 -0.20 -7.26
C LEU A 13 -6.57 0.25 -5.95
N LYS A 14 -6.21 -0.43 -4.85
CA LYS A 14 -6.86 -0.24 -3.55
C LYS A 14 -5.94 -0.56 -2.39
N VAL A 15 -6.06 0.19 -1.29
CA VAL A 15 -5.50 -0.17 0.03
C VAL A 15 -6.62 -0.17 1.07
N ILE A 16 -6.76 -1.26 1.83
CA ILE A 16 -7.76 -1.38 2.91
C ILE A 16 -7.09 -1.68 4.23
N VAL A 17 -7.72 -1.27 5.33
CA VAL A 17 -7.35 -1.75 6.66
C VAL A 17 -8.09 -3.05 6.95
N LYS A 18 -7.36 -4.17 7.02
CA LYS A 18 -7.92 -5.47 7.41
C LYS A 18 -8.14 -5.56 8.92
N SER A 19 -7.21 -5.06 9.70
CA SER A 19 -7.30 -5.01 11.17
C SER A 19 -6.40 -3.92 11.74
N PHE A 20 -6.64 -3.57 13.01
CA PHE A 20 -5.87 -2.56 13.74
C PHE A 20 -5.72 -2.98 15.19
N SER A 21 -4.49 -2.94 15.71
CA SER A 21 -4.16 -3.09 17.13
C SER A 21 -3.93 -1.70 17.74
N PRO A 22 -4.83 -1.21 18.60
CA PRO A 22 -4.64 0.06 19.30
C PRO A 22 -3.44 0.05 20.25
N MET A 23 -3.18 -1.10 20.88
CA MET A 23 -2.09 -1.26 21.85
C MET A 23 -0.73 -1.04 21.20
N ASP A 24 -0.53 -1.65 20.02
CA ASP A 24 0.75 -1.60 19.30
C ASP A 24 0.82 -0.43 18.30
N ASN A 25 -0.32 0.25 18.08
CA ASN A 25 -0.51 1.24 17.02
C ASN A 25 -0.12 0.68 15.64
N MET A 26 -0.58 -0.55 15.36
CA MET A 26 -0.26 -1.31 14.14
C MET A 26 -1.53 -1.60 13.34
N ALA A 27 -1.44 -1.44 12.02
CA ALA A 27 -2.50 -1.78 11.09
C ALA A 27 -2.04 -2.92 10.16
N VAL A 28 -2.94 -3.86 9.88
CA VAL A 28 -2.76 -4.84 8.81
C VAL A 28 -3.48 -4.29 7.58
N LEU A 29 -2.74 -4.11 6.49
CA LEU A 29 -3.23 -3.55 5.25
C LEU A 29 -3.38 -4.64 4.20
N GLY A 30 -4.49 -4.61 3.46
CA GLY A 30 -4.64 -5.32 2.20
C GLY A 30 -4.35 -4.38 1.05
N ILE A 31 -3.37 -4.71 0.23
CA ILE A 31 -2.93 -3.89 -0.90
C ILE A 31 -3.24 -4.65 -2.17
N PHE A 32 -4.03 -4.03 -3.04
CA PHE A 32 -4.50 -4.60 -4.30
C PHE A 32 -3.91 -3.77 -5.44
N TYR A 33 -3.28 -4.44 -6.39
CA TYR A 33 -2.61 -3.82 -7.51
C TYR A 33 -2.72 -4.72 -8.74
N GLU A 34 -2.51 -4.14 -9.90
CA GLU A 34 -2.58 -4.82 -11.18
C GLU A 34 -1.27 -4.64 -11.94
N SER A 35 -0.89 -5.68 -12.66
CA SER A 35 0.10 -5.60 -13.73
C SER A 35 -0.47 -6.35 -14.93
N ASN A 36 0.04 -7.55 -15.22
CA ASN A 36 -0.54 -8.47 -16.21
C ASN A 36 -1.71 -9.31 -15.65
N LYS A 37 -1.83 -9.33 -14.32
CA LYS A 37 -2.91 -9.99 -13.58
C LYS A 37 -3.18 -9.24 -12.29
N SER A 38 -4.40 -9.31 -11.78
CA SER A 38 -4.74 -8.72 -10.48
C SER A 38 -4.04 -9.47 -9.35
N LYS A 39 -3.41 -8.72 -8.44
CA LYS A 39 -2.59 -9.25 -7.34
C LYS A 39 -2.98 -8.62 -6.01
N GLN A 40 -2.62 -9.32 -4.92
CA GLN A 40 -2.82 -8.84 -3.57
C GLN A 40 -1.61 -9.17 -2.70
N ILE A 41 -1.17 -8.19 -1.91
CA ILE A 41 -0.24 -8.41 -0.79
C ILE A 41 -0.89 -7.96 0.51
N THR A 42 -0.45 -8.56 1.62
CA THR A 42 -0.83 -8.13 2.96
C THR A 42 0.39 -7.60 3.66
N ARG A 43 0.28 -6.40 4.24
CA ARG A 43 1.37 -5.73 4.92
C ARG A 43 0.95 -5.33 6.33
N THR A 44 1.72 -5.74 7.32
CA THR A 44 1.58 -5.22 8.68
C THR A 44 2.47 -3.99 8.84
N THR A 45 1.93 -2.88 9.33
CA THR A 45 2.68 -1.63 9.48
C THR A 45 2.36 -0.89 10.76
N LYS A 46 3.36 -0.24 11.35
CA LYS A 46 3.18 0.68 12.47
C LYS A 46 2.78 2.05 11.94
N LEU A 47 1.69 2.61 12.45
CA LEU A 47 1.21 3.91 12.00
C LEU A 47 2.10 5.03 12.55
N GLY A 48 2.70 5.83 11.67
CA GLY A 48 3.70 6.82 12.03
C GLY A 48 3.84 7.87 10.94
N ASP A 49 5.07 8.08 10.46
CA ASP A 49 5.35 9.02 9.38
C ASP A 49 4.73 8.55 8.05
N ALA A 50 3.81 9.35 7.53
CA ALA A 50 3.08 9.04 6.32
C ALA A 50 3.93 8.99 5.05
N ASN A 51 4.99 9.81 4.96
CA ASN A 51 5.87 9.83 3.80
C ASN A 51 6.73 8.56 3.75
N VAL A 52 7.27 8.17 4.91
CA VAL A 52 8.06 6.93 5.04
C VAL A 52 7.20 5.73 4.69
N LEU A 53 5.97 5.67 5.20
CA LEU A 53 5.05 4.56 4.92
C LEU A 53 4.64 4.51 3.45
N ALA A 54 4.36 5.65 2.82
CA ALA A 54 4.05 5.71 1.40
C ALA A 54 5.23 5.21 0.54
N LEU A 55 6.45 5.67 0.83
CA LEU A 55 7.65 5.24 0.12
C LEU A 55 7.90 3.73 0.29
N GLN A 56 7.77 3.22 1.51
CA GLN A 56 7.94 1.79 1.77
C GLN A 56 6.91 0.94 1.03
N LEU A 57 5.65 1.40 0.94
CA LEU A 57 4.61 0.66 0.20
C LEU A 57 4.91 0.64 -1.30
N MET A 58 5.33 1.78 -1.86
CA MET A 58 5.74 1.86 -3.26
C MET A 58 6.91 0.92 -3.57
N ASN A 59 7.93 0.90 -2.71
CA ASN A 59 9.06 -0.02 -2.85
C ASN A 59 8.64 -1.49 -2.74
N GLU A 60 7.70 -1.82 -1.86
CA GLU A 60 7.16 -3.18 -1.76
C GLU A 60 6.40 -3.60 -3.02
N LEU A 61 5.63 -2.70 -3.64
CA LEU A 61 4.99 -2.98 -4.93
C LEU A 61 6.04 -3.29 -6.00
N ILE A 62 7.09 -2.47 -6.09
CA ILE A 62 8.19 -2.64 -7.04
C ILE A 62 8.89 -3.99 -6.82
N ILE A 63 9.30 -4.29 -5.59
CA ILE A 63 9.99 -5.54 -5.26
C ILE A 63 9.08 -6.75 -5.52
N SER A 64 7.81 -6.66 -5.14
CA SER A 64 6.83 -7.71 -5.37
C SER A 64 6.65 -7.98 -6.86
N GLU A 65 6.60 -6.94 -7.69
CA GLU A 65 6.48 -7.14 -9.14
C GLU A 65 7.77 -7.71 -9.73
N LYS A 66 8.94 -7.15 -9.38
CA LYS A 66 10.22 -7.68 -9.83
C LYS A 66 10.31 -9.18 -9.57
N ASN A 67 10.07 -9.61 -8.33
CA ASN A 67 10.13 -11.02 -7.95
C ASN A 67 9.14 -11.92 -8.71
N ASN A 68 8.01 -11.38 -9.17
CA ASN A 68 7.04 -12.14 -9.97
C ASN A 68 7.44 -12.25 -11.46
N VAL A 69 8.22 -11.29 -11.97
CA VAL A 69 8.59 -11.20 -13.39
C VAL A 69 10.02 -11.70 -13.63
N LEU A 70 10.79 -11.98 -12.57
CA LEU A 70 12.08 -12.67 -12.68
C LEU A 70 11.88 -14.02 -13.39
N GLU A 71 12.27 -14.06 -14.65
CA GLU A 71 12.40 -15.26 -15.47
C GLU A 71 13.87 -15.67 -15.46
N PHE A 72 14.15 -16.91 -15.04
CA PHE A 72 15.49 -17.50 -15.12
C PHE A 72 15.66 -18.12 -16.50
N ASP A 73 16.58 -17.60 -17.31
CA ASP A 73 16.79 -18.04 -18.69
C ASP A 73 17.81 -19.20 -18.83
N GLY A 74 18.37 -19.66 -17.71
CA GLY A 74 19.38 -20.72 -17.67
C GLY A 74 20.81 -20.21 -17.44
N GLU A 75 21.10 -18.92 -17.69
CA GLU A 75 22.43 -18.32 -17.54
C GLU A 75 22.44 -17.05 -16.67
N SER A 76 21.35 -16.27 -16.63
CA SER A 76 21.26 -15.04 -15.85
C SER A 76 19.83 -14.67 -15.42
N LEU A 77 19.71 -13.77 -14.43
CA LEU A 77 18.44 -13.12 -14.12
C LEU A 77 18.26 -11.94 -15.09
N ILE A 78 17.18 -11.93 -15.86
CA ILE A 78 16.81 -10.76 -16.68
C ILE A 78 16.44 -9.63 -15.72
N ASP A 79 17.15 -8.49 -15.80
CA ASP A 79 16.80 -7.31 -15.01
C ASP A 79 15.52 -6.68 -15.56
N VAL A 80 14.51 -6.57 -14.69
CA VAL A 80 13.18 -6.06 -15.01
C VAL A 80 13.03 -4.68 -14.38
N GLU A 81 12.74 -3.69 -15.22
CA GLU A 81 12.36 -2.37 -14.75
C GLU A 81 10.88 -2.38 -14.38
N VAL A 82 10.52 -1.87 -13.20
CA VAL A 82 9.12 -1.78 -12.77
C VAL A 82 8.73 -0.32 -12.66
N VAL A 83 7.71 0.08 -13.40
CA VAL A 83 7.17 1.44 -13.41
C VAL A 83 5.80 1.43 -12.74
N VAL A 84 5.63 2.29 -11.73
CA VAL A 84 4.32 2.47 -11.10
C VAL A 84 3.52 3.52 -11.87
N GLU A 85 2.32 3.15 -12.30
CA GLU A 85 1.44 4.07 -13.01
C GLU A 85 1.04 5.26 -12.14
N ASN A 86 1.09 6.45 -12.74
CA ASN A 86 0.79 7.71 -12.06
C ASN A 86 1.54 7.86 -10.72
N GLU A 87 2.83 7.45 -10.67
CA GLU A 87 3.62 7.33 -9.44
C GLU A 87 3.46 8.51 -8.47
N GLN A 88 3.56 9.74 -8.97
CA GLN A 88 3.42 10.95 -8.15
C GLN A 88 2.02 11.07 -7.51
N LYS A 89 0.96 10.84 -8.29
CA LYS A 89 -0.43 10.85 -7.80
C LYS A 89 -0.65 9.74 -6.79
N THR A 90 -0.21 8.53 -7.11
CA THR A 90 -0.28 7.35 -6.23
C THR A 90 0.42 7.62 -4.90
N ARG A 91 1.63 8.19 -4.93
CA ARG A 91 2.39 8.57 -3.74
C ARG A 91 1.66 9.62 -2.90
N ALA A 92 1.12 10.67 -3.53
CA ALA A 92 0.36 11.70 -2.81
C ALA A 92 -0.87 11.11 -2.11
N MET A 93 -1.62 10.27 -2.82
CA MET A 93 -2.81 9.59 -2.29
C MET A 93 -2.48 8.64 -1.13
N LEU A 94 -1.34 7.92 -1.21
CA LEU A 94 -0.85 7.09 -0.10
C LEU A 94 -0.47 7.92 1.12
N ILE A 95 0.20 9.07 0.92
CA ILE A 95 0.55 9.97 2.03
C ILE A 95 -0.71 10.43 2.76
N ASP A 96 -1.74 10.86 2.03
CA ASP A 96 -2.99 11.32 2.65
C ASP A 96 -3.77 10.19 3.34
N PHE A 97 -3.74 8.99 2.75
CA PHE A 97 -4.27 7.80 3.40
C PHE A 97 -3.56 7.51 4.74
N PHE A 98 -2.23 7.50 4.76
CA PHE A 98 -1.46 7.25 5.99
C PHE A 98 -1.61 8.36 7.03
N ARG A 99 -1.71 9.63 6.62
CA ARG A 99 -2.05 10.75 7.51
C ARG A 99 -3.41 10.55 8.15
N THR A 100 -4.40 10.13 7.36
CA THR A 100 -5.75 9.85 7.84
C THR A 100 -5.75 8.71 8.87
N LEU A 101 -5.05 7.61 8.57
CA LEU A 101 -4.90 6.50 9.52
C LEU A 101 -4.22 6.95 10.81
N HIS A 102 -3.12 7.71 10.71
CA HIS A 102 -2.40 8.21 11.86
C HIS A 102 -3.29 9.11 12.73
N SER A 103 -4.02 10.06 12.12
CA SER A 103 -4.96 10.93 12.84
C SER A 103 -6.04 10.13 13.57
N LYS A 104 -6.65 9.14 12.91
CA LYS A 104 -7.65 8.25 13.53
C LYS A 104 -7.04 7.44 14.69
N ALA A 105 -5.82 6.94 14.53
CA ALA A 105 -5.13 6.19 15.57
C ALA A 105 -4.81 7.06 16.79
N GLN A 106 -4.38 8.32 16.60
CA GLN A 106 -4.18 9.27 17.70
C GLN A 106 -5.48 9.57 18.45
N LYS A 107 -6.61 9.70 17.73
CA LYS A 107 -7.93 9.86 18.37
C LYS A 107 -8.29 8.67 19.26
N ILE A 108 -8.02 7.45 18.80
CA ILE A 108 -8.25 6.22 19.59
C ILE A 108 -7.34 6.24 20.83
N LYS A 109 -6.05 6.52 20.66
CA LYS A 109 -5.07 6.54 21.77
C LYS A 109 -5.39 7.59 22.83
N ASN A 110 -5.89 8.75 22.41
CA ASN A 110 -6.20 9.87 23.31
C ASN A 110 -7.61 9.79 23.90
N ASN A 111 -8.44 8.82 23.49
CA ASN A 111 -9.78 8.66 24.04
C ASN A 111 -9.71 8.04 25.44
N LYS A 112 -10.08 8.84 26.46
CA LYS A 112 -10.14 8.41 27.86
C LYS A 112 -11.51 7.82 28.26
N SER A 113 -12.51 7.91 27.38
CA SER A 113 -13.85 7.39 27.60
C SER A 113 -14.02 6.01 26.96
N SER A 114 -14.67 5.10 27.67
CA SER A 114 -15.09 3.81 27.11
C SER A 114 -16.20 3.98 26.07
N SER A 115 -17.00 5.05 26.18
CA SER A 115 -18.06 5.35 25.22
C SER A 115 -17.49 5.77 23.87
N GLY A 116 -17.94 5.11 22.79
CA GLY A 116 -17.52 5.40 21.42
C GLY A 116 -16.11 4.90 21.03
N TYR A 117 -15.36 4.27 21.94
CA TYR A 117 -14.01 3.75 21.65
C TYR A 117 -14.03 2.70 20.52
N LEU A 118 -14.97 1.76 20.58
CA LEU A 118 -15.15 0.75 19.54
C LEU A 118 -15.53 1.35 18.18
N ASP A 119 -16.30 2.44 18.17
CA ASP A 119 -16.69 3.10 16.93
C ASP A 119 -15.51 3.83 16.29
N LEU A 120 -14.60 4.40 17.10
CA LEU A 120 -13.34 4.95 16.58
C LEU A 120 -12.48 3.86 15.92
N ILE A 121 -12.38 2.68 16.54
CA ILE A 121 -11.66 1.54 15.95
C ILE A 121 -12.31 1.10 14.65
N ARG A 122 -13.64 0.91 14.63
CA ARG A 122 -14.39 0.55 13.41
C ARG A 122 -14.21 1.58 12.31
N ASN A 123 -14.22 2.87 12.65
CA ASN A 123 -14.01 3.97 11.71
C ASN A 123 -12.60 3.99 11.13
N LEU A 124 -11.59 3.55 11.88
CA LEU A 124 -10.24 3.33 11.36
C LEU A 124 -10.21 2.13 10.42
N GLN A 125 -10.78 1.00 10.83
CA GLN A 125 -10.83 -0.24 10.03
C GLN A 125 -11.61 -0.08 8.70
N ARG A 126 -12.61 0.81 8.67
CA ARG A 126 -13.35 1.14 7.44
C ARG A 126 -12.60 2.08 6.50
N THR A 127 -11.41 2.57 6.88
CA THR A 127 -10.63 3.44 6.00
C THR A 127 -10.08 2.63 4.83
N GLU A 128 -10.33 3.13 3.63
CA GLU A 128 -9.75 2.58 2.42
C GLU A 128 -9.30 3.71 1.49
N LEU A 129 -8.31 3.40 0.68
CA LEU A 129 -7.87 4.20 -0.46
C LEU A 129 -8.28 3.46 -1.72
N ARG A 130 -9.01 4.11 -2.63
CA ARG A 130 -9.29 3.61 -3.98
C ARG A 130 -8.69 4.57 -5.00
N LEU A 131 -8.03 4.03 -6.02
CA LEU A 131 -7.37 4.80 -7.07
C LEU A 131 -8.11 4.76 -8.42
N TYR A 132 -9.27 4.09 -8.50
CA TYR A 132 -10.08 4.01 -9.71
C TYR A 132 -10.47 5.38 -10.27
N ASP A 133 -10.44 5.46 -11.59
CA ASP A 133 -10.92 6.56 -12.42
C ASP A 133 -12.35 6.97 -12.04
N GLN A 134 -12.53 8.24 -11.70
CA GLN A 134 -13.81 8.89 -11.93
C GLN A 134 -13.94 9.09 -13.45
N GLN A 135 -14.52 8.11 -14.12
CA GLN A 135 -15.37 8.40 -15.27
C GLN A 135 -16.79 8.51 -14.73
N ASP A 136 -17.22 9.75 -14.50
CA ASP A 136 -18.62 10.19 -14.58
C ASP A 136 -18.60 11.59 -15.22
#